data_AF-A0A817D221-F1
#
_entry.id   AF-A0A817D221-F1
#
_cell.length_a   1.000
_cell.length_b   1.000
_cell.length_c   1.000
_cell.angle_alpha   90.00
_cell.angle_beta   90.00
_cell.angle_gamma   90.00
#
_symmetry.space_group_name_H-M   'P 1'
#
loop_
_entity.id
_entity.type
_entity.pdbx_description
1 polymer ?
#
loop_
_entity_poly.entity_id
_entity_poly.type
_entity_poly.pdbx_seq_one_letter_code
_entity_poly.pdbx_strand_id
1 'polypeptide(L)'
;MASSTEPSHSHDARTYYNTSQEHGLDQRNESKILHMRNFNNWIKSTLINGYLQRIRNEQPDRSNKIHVFDMGCGKGGDQLKWQVGRVNFVTFADIAENSVEVCKQRYYERQKKCNYNADFFPLDCTKELIRDKIKTTEPCFDLVSTQFVLHYAFDKFESANRFLRNAAEFLRVGGYFIGTTLNSCELVERCRNSPNQSISNDVFSVTFDSSIDMSKTSNESIPLFGAKYHFSLDNVVDCPEYLVYFPLLEELAKKHGLKTVDRQTFKQYFDNNKDTTDGRFLLSKMNALEYYELPSNNPNYQRGPIIDHTRYIHAAQYINDINTQNRNSIRCCRTLSKQEWDMTIQQSCSKSSMARPTRLINTTRRTIRRKTTYLSLPSIMNRNIKGGQVLAVGENGMTQLGLKSSIDQRKNPQPVPISEPIVQVAAGPLHSVCLTDQNNIYTFGCNDECALGRPDNNDDDNNNDGDPFGEVDLSSVMNIDEENIVQIVAGDSHTLVLSNMGKVYGRFYQLF
;
A
#
# COMPACT_ATOMS: atom_id res chain seq x y z
N MET A 1 23.56 -29.74 10.95
CA MET A 1 23.70 -28.78 9.84
C MET A 1 22.94 -27.54 10.24
N ALA A 2 23.65 -26.46 10.59
CA ALA A 2 23.02 -25.21 11.00
C ALA A 2 22.38 -24.55 9.77
N SER A 3 21.07 -24.32 9.80
CA SER A 3 20.40 -23.55 8.75
C SER A 3 20.83 -22.09 8.87
N SER A 4 21.56 -21.60 7.88
CA SER A 4 21.85 -20.17 7.72
C SER A 4 20.55 -19.43 7.41
N THR A 5 19.87 -18.92 8.44
CA THR A 5 18.81 -17.93 8.28
C THR A 5 19.46 -16.62 7.86
N GLU A 6 19.25 -16.18 6.61
CA GLU A 6 19.63 -14.83 6.22
C GLU A 6 18.91 -13.80 7.12
N PRO A 7 19.61 -12.78 7.64
CA PRO A 7 19.00 -11.77 8.49
C PRO A 7 18.00 -10.95 7.67
N SER A 8 16.72 -11.01 8.05
CA SER A 8 15.65 -10.25 7.41
C SER A 8 15.85 -8.74 7.57
N HIS A 9 15.75 -7.94 6.51
CA HIS A 9 16.09 -6.50 6.52
C HIS A 9 15.23 -5.56 7.37
N SER A 10 14.04 -5.98 7.85
CA SER A 10 13.35 -5.23 8.93
C SER A 10 14.20 -5.19 10.21
N HIS A 11 15.16 -6.11 10.35
CA HIS A 11 16.19 -6.12 11.38
C HIS A 11 17.14 -4.91 11.25
N ASP A 12 17.42 -4.40 10.05
CA ASP A 12 18.34 -3.27 9.85
C ASP A 12 17.71 -1.96 10.35
N ALA A 13 16.45 -1.69 9.97
CA ALA A 13 15.69 -0.54 10.47
C ALA A 13 15.43 -0.65 12.00
N ARG A 14 15.04 -1.84 12.49
CA ARG A 14 14.87 -2.09 13.93
C ARG A 14 16.17 -1.83 14.70
N THR A 15 17.29 -2.34 14.21
CA THR A 15 18.60 -2.18 14.84
C THR A 15 19.02 -0.72 14.85
N TYR A 16 18.89 -0.03 13.72
CA TYR A 16 19.17 1.40 13.61
C TYR A 16 18.37 2.22 14.63
N TYR A 17 17.04 2.06 14.68
CA TYR A 17 16.23 2.86 15.61
C TYR A 17 16.41 2.47 17.08
N ASN A 18 16.78 1.23 17.37
CA ASN A 18 17.11 0.80 18.72
C ASN A 18 18.45 1.35 19.23
N THR A 19 19.44 1.57 18.34
CA THR A 19 20.77 2.08 18.70
C THR A 19 20.91 3.60 18.55
N SER A 20 20.00 4.24 17.83
CA SER A 20 20.00 5.69 17.60
C SER A 20 19.83 6.49 18.91
N GLN A 21 20.92 7.13 19.36
CA GLN A 21 20.92 8.05 20.50
C GLN A 21 20.06 9.29 20.23
N GLU A 22 19.47 9.82 21.29
CA GLU A 22 18.62 11.01 21.18
C GLU A 22 19.44 12.30 21.24
N HIS A 23 19.42 13.07 20.15
CA HIS A 23 19.82 14.47 20.19
C HIS A 23 18.72 15.30 20.86
N GLY A 24 19.08 16.01 21.94
CA GLY A 24 18.19 16.86 22.73
C GLY A 24 17.58 18.00 21.90
N LEU A 25 16.55 18.67 22.44
CA LEU A 25 15.83 19.75 21.75
C LEU A 25 16.78 20.87 21.25
N ASP A 26 17.83 21.17 22.02
CA ASP A 26 18.79 22.22 21.69
C ASP A 26 19.68 21.82 20.49
N GLN A 27 20.20 20.60 20.45
CA GLN A 27 20.93 20.06 19.29
C GLN A 27 20.04 19.95 18.04
N ARG A 28 18.72 19.78 18.21
CA ARG A 28 17.77 19.79 17.06
C ARG A 28 17.55 21.20 16.50
N ASN A 29 17.62 22.22 17.34
CA ASN A 29 17.46 23.62 16.92
C ASN A 29 18.69 24.14 16.17
N GLU A 30 19.85 23.51 16.33
CA GLU A 30 21.10 23.83 15.62
C GLU A 30 21.25 23.07 14.28
N SER A 31 20.31 22.16 13.96
CA SER A 31 20.38 21.30 12.79
C SER A 31 20.04 22.04 11.48
N LYS A 32 20.79 21.75 10.41
CA LYS A 32 20.59 22.30 9.05
C LYS A 32 19.19 22.05 8.45
N ILE A 33 18.43 21.13 9.03
CA ILE A 33 17.12 20.67 8.56
C ILE A 33 15.98 21.03 9.52
N LEU A 34 16.18 21.99 10.42
CA LEU A 34 15.17 22.43 11.38
C LEU A 34 13.83 22.79 10.70
N HIS A 35 13.88 23.63 9.66
CA HIS A 35 12.69 24.10 8.96
C HIS A 35 12.00 22.96 8.20
N MET A 36 12.77 22.10 7.54
CA MET A 36 12.25 20.87 6.94
C MET A 36 11.53 19.95 7.94
N ARG A 37 12.09 19.72 9.14
CA ARG A 37 11.42 18.92 10.19
C ARG A 37 10.13 19.60 10.66
N ASN A 38 10.12 20.92 10.79
CA ASN A 38 8.94 21.69 11.16
C ASN A 38 7.86 21.64 10.06
N PHE A 39 8.27 21.71 8.80
CA PHE A 39 7.41 21.55 7.63
C PHE A 39 6.78 20.16 7.57
N ASN A 40 7.56 19.09 7.73
CA ASN A 40 7.05 17.72 7.78
C ASN A 40 6.06 17.55 8.94
N ASN A 41 6.35 18.13 10.11
CA ASN A 41 5.42 18.13 11.23
C ASN A 41 4.14 18.94 10.95
N TRP A 42 4.21 20.03 10.18
CA TRP A 42 3.05 20.79 9.73
C TRP A 42 2.17 19.96 8.78
N ILE A 43 2.77 19.28 7.80
CA ILE A 43 2.06 18.36 6.88
C ILE A 43 1.30 17.30 7.69
N LYS A 44 1.99 16.62 8.61
CA LYS A 44 1.36 15.61 9.47
C LYS A 44 0.23 16.18 10.32
N SER A 45 0.43 17.35 10.94
CA SER A 45 -0.58 17.98 11.80
C SER A 45 -1.85 18.36 11.04
N THR A 46 -1.68 18.95 9.86
CA THR A 46 -2.82 19.34 9.01
C THR A 46 -3.53 18.13 8.42
N LEU A 47 -2.79 17.08 8.01
CA LEU A 47 -3.35 15.82 7.53
C LEU A 47 -4.18 15.11 8.61
N ILE A 48 -3.58 14.91 9.78
CA ILE A 48 -4.24 14.27 10.93
C ILE A 48 -5.50 15.05 11.31
N ASN A 49 -5.39 16.37 11.52
CA ASN A 49 -6.55 17.17 11.91
C ASN A 49 -7.63 17.18 10.83
N GLY A 50 -7.27 17.25 9.55
CA GLY A 50 -8.21 17.21 8.43
C GLY A 50 -9.06 15.94 8.43
N TYR A 51 -8.42 14.77 8.56
CA TYR A 51 -9.14 13.50 8.60
C TYR A 51 -9.91 13.27 9.91
N LEU A 52 -9.40 13.75 11.05
CA LEU A 52 -10.17 13.73 12.30
C LEU A 52 -11.46 14.56 12.20
N GLN A 53 -11.41 15.75 11.60
CA GLN A 53 -12.62 16.54 11.36
C GLN A 53 -13.56 15.85 10.37
N ARG A 54 -13.02 15.23 9.32
CA ARG A 54 -13.81 14.46 8.37
C ARG A 54 -14.57 13.31 9.03
N ILE A 55 -13.91 12.54 9.89
CA ILE A 55 -14.55 11.48 10.69
C ILE A 55 -15.69 12.06 11.54
N ARG A 56 -15.46 13.19 12.24
CA ARG A 56 -16.50 13.83 13.06
C ARG A 56 -17.72 14.27 12.25
N ASN A 57 -17.49 14.78 11.04
CA ASN A 57 -18.54 15.29 10.17
C ASN A 57 -19.34 14.17 9.50
N GLU A 58 -18.66 13.12 9.03
CA GLU A 58 -19.28 12.00 8.31
C GLU A 58 -19.87 10.94 9.24
N GLN A 59 -19.39 10.86 10.48
CA GLN A 59 -19.83 9.89 11.49
C GLN A 59 -20.16 10.60 12.82
N PRO A 60 -21.31 11.28 12.94
CA PRO A 60 -21.67 12.07 14.11
C PRO A 60 -21.68 11.25 15.42
N ASP A 61 -22.10 9.98 15.35
CA ASP A 61 -22.12 9.05 16.47
C ASP A 61 -20.72 8.75 17.03
N ARG A 62 -19.67 9.00 16.23
CA ARG A 62 -18.25 8.82 16.57
C ARG A 62 -17.55 10.12 16.93
N SER A 63 -18.22 11.27 16.83
CA SER A 63 -17.62 12.60 16.99
C SER A 63 -16.83 12.80 18.30
N ASN A 64 -17.24 12.08 19.36
CA ASN A 64 -16.65 12.12 20.70
C ASN A 64 -16.00 10.79 21.13
N LYS A 65 -15.82 9.82 20.22
CA LYS A 65 -15.28 8.47 20.51
C LYS A 65 -14.31 8.00 19.42
N ILE A 66 -13.28 8.79 19.13
CA ILE A 66 -12.32 8.47 18.06
C ILE A 66 -11.17 7.63 18.61
N HIS A 67 -10.99 6.44 18.02
CA HIS A 67 -9.88 5.53 18.32
C HIS A 67 -8.90 5.49 17.15
N VAL A 68 -7.61 5.60 17.46
CA VAL A 68 -6.54 5.68 16.46
C VAL A 68 -5.58 4.51 16.61
N PHE A 69 -5.11 3.97 15.48
CA PHE A 69 -3.94 3.10 15.43
C PHE A 69 -2.76 3.86 14.79
N ASP A 70 -1.70 4.10 15.56
CA ASP A 70 -0.47 4.77 15.11
C ASP A 70 0.58 3.70 14.79
N MET A 71 0.69 3.35 13.50
CA MET A 71 1.53 2.29 12.96
C MET A 71 2.92 2.80 12.59
N GLY A 72 3.93 2.35 13.35
CA GLY A 72 5.29 2.87 13.31
C GLY A 72 5.37 4.21 14.05
N CYS A 73 4.94 4.22 15.31
CA CYS A 73 4.84 5.45 16.10
C CYS A 73 6.20 6.08 16.45
N GLY A 74 7.28 5.34 16.26
CA GLY A 74 8.62 5.68 16.71
C GLY A 74 8.62 6.09 18.18
N LYS A 75 9.41 7.11 18.51
CA LYS A 75 9.53 7.69 19.86
C LYS A 75 8.35 8.61 20.24
N GLY A 76 7.18 8.49 19.60
CA GLY A 76 5.96 9.25 19.96
C GLY A 76 5.91 10.70 19.50
N GLY A 77 6.41 11.00 18.29
CA GLY A 77 6.43 12.36 17.72
C GLY A 77 5.05 12.97 17.42
N ASP A 78 4.02 12.12 17.31
CA ASP A 78 2.66 12.52 16.93
C ASP A 78 1.67 12.57 18.11
N GLN A 79 2.10 12.25 19.34
CA GLN A 79 1.26 12.28 20.55
C GLN A 79 0.53 13.60 20.78
N LEU A 80 1.22 14.73 20.60
CA LEU A 80 0.61 16.06 20.77
C LEU A 80 -0.47 16.31 19.70
N LYS A 81 -0.31 15.74 18.50
CA LYS A 81 -1.28 15.86 17.41
C LYS A 81 -2.55 15.08 17.77
N TRP A 82 -2.41 13.89 18.35
CA TRP A 82 -3.54 13.11 18.88
C TRP A 82 -4.27 13.83 20.02
N GLN A 83 -3.52 14.44 20.95
CA GLN A 83 -4.08 15.23 22.06
C GLN A 83 -4.87 16.46 21.56
N VAL A 84 -4.26 17.26 20.68
CA VAL A 84 -4.90 18.43 20.05
C VAL A 84 -6.11 18.00 19.22
N GLY A 85 -5.98 16.87 18.54
CA GLY A 85 -7.03 16.21 17.80
C GLY A 85 -8.17 15.69 18.66
N ARG A 86 -8.06 15.69 20.00
CA ARG A 86 -9.07 15.22 20.97
C ARG A 86 -9.58 13.81 20.65
N VAL A 87 -8.66 12.89 20.42
CA VAL A 87 -8.99 11.46 20.30
C VAL A 87 -9.28 10.87 21.68
N ASN A 88 -9.86 9.67 21.73
CA ASN A 88 -10.21 9.00 22.98
C ASN A 88 -9.24 7.86 23.31
N PHE A 89 -8.74 7.18 22.27
CA PHE A 89 -7.84 6.07 22.43
C PHE A 89 -6.79 6.08 21.32
N VAL A 90 -5.53 5.77 21.65
CA VAL A 90 -4.46 5.57 20.66
C VAL A 90 -3.71 4.27 20.95
N THR A 91 -3.69 3.37 19.99
CA THR A 91 -2.80 2.21 20.01
C THR A 91 -1.51 2.60 19.30
N PHE A 92 -0.39 2.58 20.00
CA PHE A 92 0.93 2.83 19.45
C PHE A 92 1.64 1.50 19.18
N ALA A 93 2.10 1.29 17.95
CA ALA A 93 2.92 0.14 17.60
C ALA A 93 4.18 0.56 16.85
N ASP A 94 5.30 -0.07 17.19
CA ASP A 94 6.56 0.10 16.46
C ASP A 94 7.41 -1.17 16.56
N ILE A 95 8.26 -1.42 15.55
CA ILE A 95 9.17 -2.57 15.53
C ILE A 95 10.29 -2.44 16.56
N ALA A 96 10.69 -1.21 16.89
CA ALA A 96 11.75 -0.90 17.83
C ALA A 96 11.19 -0.75 19.25
N GLU A 97 11.38 -1.77 20.08
CA GLU A 97 10.93 -1.80 21.48
C GLU A 97 11.42 -0.58 22.30
N ASN A 98 12.67 -0.16 22.10
CA ASN A 98 13.21 1.05 22.76
C ASN A 98 12.42 2.30 22.35
N SER A 99 12.01 2.40 21.09
CA SER A 99 11.20 3.52 20.60
C SER A 99 9.81 3.51 21.24
N VAL A 100 9.20 2.33 21.38
CA VAL A 100 7.90 2.16 22.06
C VAL A 100 8.00 2.56 23.53
N GLU A 101 9.04 2.17 24.25
CA GLU A 101 9.18 2.53 25.67
C GLU A 101 9.42 4.04 25.86
N VAL A 102 10.20 4.67 24.97
CA VAL A 102 10.34 6.15 24.96
C VAL A 102 9.00 6.83 24.63
N CYS A 103 8.24 6.30 23.68
CA CYS A 103 6.89 6.79 23.37
C CYS A 103 5.99 6.72 24.61
N LYS A 104 5.98 5.57 25.29
CA LYS A 104 5.22 5.33 26.52
C LYS A 104 5.64 6.28 27.65
N GLN A 105 6.94 6.45 27.89
CA GLN A 105 7.43 7.39 28.89
C GLN A 105 6.95 8.83 28.61
N ARG A 106 7.08 9.31 27.36
CA ARG A 106 6.59 10.63 26.94
C ARG A 106 5.10 10.82 27.15
N TYR A 107 4.32 9.77 26.90
CA TYR A 107 2.89 9.79 27.15
C TYR A 107 2.59 9.97 28.64
N TYR A 108 3.26 9.22 29.52
CA TYR A 108 3.06 9.33 30.97
C TYR A 108 3.54 10.67 31.56
N GLU A 109 4.67 11.20 31.08
CA GLU A 109 5.16 12.53 31.45
C GLU A 109 4.15 13.64 31.09
N ARG A 110 3.42 13.45 29.98
CA ARG A 110 2.38 14.37 29.51
C ARG A 110 0.99 14.08 30.08
N GLN A 111 0.79 12.96 30.78
CA GLN A 111 -0.53 12.42 31.14
C GLN A 111 -1.37 13.39 31.99
N LYS A 112 -0.73 14.25 32.80
CA LYS A 112 -1.45 15.33 33.53
C LYS A 112 -2.19 16.31 32.60
N LYS A 113 -1.90 16.30 31.30
CA LYS A 113 -2.53 17.10 30.25
C LYS A 113 -3.16 16.26 29.11
N CYS A 114 -2.87 14.95 29.02
CA CYS A 114 -3.42 14.08 27.97
C CYS A 114 -4.87 13.69 28.28
N ASN A 115 -5.71 13.72 27.26
CA ASN A 115 -7.15 13.48 27.33
C ASN A 115 -7.58 12.17 26.62
N TYR A 116 -6.63 11.28 26.33
CA TYR A 116 -6.86 10.01 25.64
C TYR A 116 -6.13 8.87 26.36
N ASN A 117 -6.68 7.66 26.27
CA ASN A 117 -6.06 6.43 26.76
C ASN A 117 -5.14 5.83 25.69
N ALA A 118 -4.14 5.05 26.10
CA ALA A 118 -3.19 4.50 25.14
C ALA A 118 -2.71 3.08 25.47
N ASP A 119 -2.50 2.29 24.43
CA ASP A 119 -1.78 1.01 24.46
C ASP A 119 -0.46 1.15 23.70
N PHE A 120 0.54 0.35 24.10
CA PHE A 120 1.90 0.39 23.55
C PHE A 120 2.36 -1.02 23.22
N PHE A 121 2.67 -1.28 21.96
CA PHE A 121 3.06 -2.61 21.47
C PHE A 121 4.37 -2.58 20.69
N PRO A 122 5.44 -3.22 21.18
CA PRO A 122 6.53 -3.67 20.34
C PRO A 122 5.99 -4.71 19.36
N LEU A 123 5.86 -4.34 18.09
CA LEU A 123 5.19 -5.14 17.06
C LEU A 123 5.81 -4.87 15.69
N ASP A 124 6.38 -5.91 15.07
CA ASP A 124 6.75 -5.84 13.66
C ASP A 124 5.49 -5.98 12.79
N CYS A 125 4.93 -4.84 12.37
CA CYS A 125 3.70 -4.81 11.56
C CYS A 125 3.86 -5.49 10.18
N THR A 126 5.06 -5.88 9.76
CA THR A 126 5.32 -6.63 8.52
C THR A 126 5.33 -8.15 8.73
N LYS A 127 5.51 -8.62 9.98
CA LYS A 127 5.65 -10.05 10.31
C LYS A 127 4.60 -10.57 11.29
N GLU A 128 4.18 -9.74 12.22
CA GLU A 128 3.20 -10.07 13.26
C GLU A 128 1.83 -9.45 12.94
N LEU A 129 0.76 -10.02 13.50
CA LEU A 129 -0.59 -9.46 13.39
C LEU A 129 -0.95 -8.67 14.65
N ILE A 130 -1.56 -7.50 14.48
CA ILE A 130 -2.07 -6.69 15.60
C ILE A 130 -3.15 -7.43 16.40
N ARG A 131 -3.89 -8.34 15.74
CA ARG A 131 -4.93 -9.18 16.37
C ARG A 131 -4.40 -10.03 17.51
N ASP A 132 -3.11 -10.36 17.48
CA ASP A 132 -2.47 -11.19 18.51
C ASP A 132 -2.11 -10.36 19.75
N LYS A 133 -2.14 -9.03 19.67
CA LYS A 133 -1.86 -8.10 20.77
C LYS A 133 -3.13 -7.50 21.38
N ILE A 134 -4.16 -7.26 20.58
CA ILE A 134 -5.41 -6.63 21.05
C ILE A 134 -6.45 -7.67 21.44
N LYS A 135 -7.21 -7.39 22.50
CA LYS A 135 -8.20 -8.34 23.06
C LYS A 135 -9.53 -8.39 22.30
N THR A 136 -9.81 -7.38 21.48
CA THR A 136 -11.08 -7.26 20.76
C THR A 136 -11.07 -8.09 19.49
N THR A 137 -12.20 -8.71 19.16
CA THR A 137 -12.44 -9.38 17.89
C THR A 137 -13.18 -8.51 16.88
N GLU A 138 -13.71 -7.36 17.31
CA GLU A 138 -14.45 -6.41 16.46
C GLU A 138 -13.61 -5.20 16.05
N PRO A 139 -13.88 -4.61 14.86
CA PRO A 139 -13.24 -3.38 14.41
C PRO A 139 -13.32 -2.25 15.44
N CYS A 140 -12.16 -1.76 15.85
CA CYS A 140 -12.01 -0.87 16.99
C CYS A 140 -11.40 0.50 16.65
N PHE A 141 -10.88 0.69 15.44
CA PHE A 141 -10.24 1.94 15.00
C PHE A 141 -11.12 2.74 14.04
N ASP A 142 -11.09 4.07 14.18
CA ASP A 142 -11.72 5.01 13.27
C ASP A 142 -10.69 5.63 12.30
N LEU A 143 -9.42 5.67 12.72
CA LEU A 143 -8.30 6.16 11.94
C LEU A 143 -7.06 5.27 12.16
N VAL A 144 -6.41 4.86 11.08
CA VAL A 144 -5.06 4.28 11.11
C VAL A 144 -4.11 5.27 10.46
N SER A 145 -3.01 5.58 11.14
CA SER A 145 -1.99 6.53 10.68
C SER A 145 -0.64 5.84 10.56
N THR A 146 0.03 6.01 9.42
CA THR A 146 1.40 5.53 9.22
C THR A 146 2.28 6.60 8.58
N GLN A 147 3.15 7.23 9.37
CA GLN A 147 3.87 8.43 8.95
C GLN A 147 5.34 8.11 8.70
N PHE A 148 5.77 8.14 7.43
CA PHE A 148 7.13 7.80 7.00
C PHE A 148 7.56 6.37 7.37
N VAL A 149 6.66 5.40 7.26
CA VAL A 149 6.90 4.00 7.65
C VAL A 149 6.56 3.02 6.53
N LEU A 150 5.58 3.34 5.68
CA LEU A 150 5.01 2.41 4.70
C LEU A 150 6.05 1.76 3.77
N HIS A 151 7.09 2.50 3.37
CA HIS A 151 8.14 2.00 2.48
C HIS A 151 8.96 0.85 3.06
N TYR A 152 9.09 0.73 4.39
CA TYR A 152 9.78 -0.41 4.99
C TYR A 152 9.06 -1.74 4.79
N ALA A 153 7.76 -1.71 4.49
CA ALA A 153 6.96 -2.92 4.30
C ALA A 153 7.09 -3.53 2.89
N PHE A 154 7.69 -2.83 1.93
CA PHE A 154 7.73 -3.23 0.51
C PHE A 154 8.96 -4.07 0.15
N ASP A 155 9.61 -4.75 1.11
CA ASP A 155 10.71 -5.68 0.83
C ASP A 155 10.25 -6.92 0.05
N LYS A 156 9.10 -7.48 0.42
CA LYS A 156 8.42 -8.60 -0.24
C LYS A 156 6.91 -8.47 -0.13
N PHE A 157 6.21 -9.24 -0.96
CA PHE A 157 4.76 -9.23 -1.02
C PHE A 157 4.12 -9.55 0.34
N GLU A 158 4.61 -10.55 1.08
CA GLU A 158 4.03 -10.99 2.35
C GLU A 158 4.10 -9.89 3.41
N SER A 159 5.21 -9.15 3.44
CA SER A 159 5.43 -8.02 4.34
C SER A 159 4.44 -6.90 4.06
N ALA A 160 4.32 -6.47 2.80
CA ALA A 160 3.42 -5.40 2.39
C ALA A 160 1.95 -5.80 2.60
N ASN A 161 1.60 -7.03 2.24
CA ASN A 161 0.25 -7.58 2.41
C ASN A 161 -0.13 -7.68 3.89
N ARG A 162 0.79 -8.11 4.77
CA ARG A 162 0.55 -8.17 6.22
C ARG A 162 0.46 -6.77 6.84
N PHE A 163 1.30 -5.85 6.41
CA PHE A 163 1.26 -4.46 6.87
C PHE A 163 -0.10 -3.81 6.57
N LEU A 164 -0.61 -3.97 5.34
CA LEU A 164 -1.94 -3.46 4.96
C LEU A 164 -3.08 -4.19 5.65
N ARG A 165 -2.94 -5.51 5.90
CA ARG A 165 -3.90 -6.25 6.73
C ARG A 165 -3.99 -5.66 8.12
N ASN A 166 -2.86 -5.39 8.77
CA ASN A 166 -2.84 -4.77 10.10
C ASN A 166 -3.51 -3.38 10.11
N ALA A 167 -3.36 -2.61 9.03
CA ALA A 167 -4.01 -1.32 8.89
C ALA A 167 -5.53 -1.41 8.70
N ALA A 168 -6.02 -2.46 8.03
CA ALA A 168 -7.41 -2.58 7.62
C ALA A 168 -8.28 -3.46 8.54
N GLU A 169 -7.74 -4.54 9.11
CA GLU A 169 -8.51 -5.60 9.79
C GLU A 169 -9.39 -5.07 10.93
N PHE A 170 -8.92 -4.07 11.67
CA PHE A 170 -9.65 -3.45 12.78
C PHE A 170 -10.15 -2.04 12.47
N LEU A 171 -10.05 -1.59 11.21
CA LEU A 171 -10.60 -0.31 10.80
C LEU A 171 -12.11 -0.45 10.57
N ARG A 172 -12.89 0.40 11.22
CA ARG A 172 -14.36 0.42 11.02
C ARG A 172 -14.71 0.81 9.59
N VAL A 173 -15.86 0.37 9.12
CA VAL A 173 -16.43 0.81 7.85
C VAL A 173 -16.58 2.34 7.87
N GLY A 174 -16.03 3.00 6.85
CA GLY A 174 -15.98 4.47 6.77
C GLY A 174 -14.81 5.11 7.53
N GLY A 175 -14.00 4.33 8.25
CA GLY A 175 -12.73 4.78 8.83
C GLY A 175 -11.66 5.04 7.77
N TYR A 176 -10.58 5.68 8.17
CA TYR A 176 -9.52 6.12 7.26
C TYR A 176 -8.17 5.48 7.56
N PHE A 177 -7.46 5.10 6.50
CA PHE A 177 -6.03 4.78 6.55
C PHE A 177 -5.26 5.93 5.89
N ILE A 178 -4.44 6.64 6.66
CA ILE A 178 -3.67 7.79 6.20
C ILE A 178 -2.17 7.54 6.41
N GLY A 179 -1.35 8.12 5.54
CA GLY A 179 0.09 8.03 5.71
C GLY A 179 0.90 8.89 4.78
N THR A 180 2.20 8.93 5.02
CA THR A 180 3.18 9.61 4.18
C THR A 180 4.25 8.63 3.74
N THR A 181 4.60 8.68 2.45
CA THR A 181 5.71 7.91 1.86
C THR A 181 6.30 8.69 0.69
N LEU A 182 7.45 8.23 0.18
CA LEU A 182 8.11 8.81 -0.98
C LEU A 182 7.34 8.48 -2.28
N ASN A 183 7.25 9.46 -3.18
CA ASN A 183 6.78 9.28 -4.54
C ASN A 183 7.84 8.52 -5.36
N SER A 184 7.56 7.27 -5.64
CA SER A 184 8.43 6.38 -6.41
C SER A 184 8.72 6.88 -7.83
N CYS A 185 7.72 7.43 -8.52
CA CYS A 185 7.91 7.91 -9.90
C CYS A 185 8.94 9.04 -9.97
N GLU A 186 8.84 10.01 -9.05
CA GLU A 186 9.80 11.11 -8.98
C GLU A 186 11.19 10.59 -8.62
N LEU A 187 11.27 9.70 -7.62
CA LEU A 187 12.54 9.18 -7.14
C LEU A 187 13.31 8.50 -8.27
N VAL A 188 12.62 7.65 -9.05
CA VAL A 188 13.17 6.98 -10.22
C VAL A 188 13.55 7.99 -11.31
N GLU A 189 12.68 8.95 -11.63
CA GLU A 189 12.96 9.97 -12.65
C GLU A 189 14.22 10.80 -12.32
N ARG A 190 14.37 11.22 -11.07
CA ARG A 190 15.55 11.97 -10.62
C ARG A 190 16.83 11.15 -10.64
N CYS A 191 16.75 9.88 -10.22
CA CYS A 191 17.92 8.98 -10.29
C CYS A 191 18.34 8.72 -11.74
N ARG A 192 17.38 8.47 -12.65
CA ARG A 192 17.65 8.28 -14.07
C ARG A 192 18.32 9.48 -14.73
N ASN A 193 17.94 10.69 -14.32
CA ASN A 193 18.49 11.93 -14.85
C ASN A 193 19.79 12.38 -14.14
N SER A 194 20.26 11.63 -13.13
CA SER A 194 21.49 11.94 -12.41
C SER A 194 22.70 11.25 -13.06
N PRO A 195 23.85 11.94 -13.22
CA PRO A 195 25.05 11.38 -13.83
C PRO A 195 25.59 10.13 -13.12
N ASN A 196 25.35 10.00 -11.81
CA ASN A 196 25.84 8.88 -10.99
C ASN A 196 24.74 7.91 -10.56
N GLN A 197 23.53 8.01 -11.13
CA GLN A 197 22.35 7.23 -10.71
C GLN A 197 21.97 7.37 -9.22
N SER A 198 22.56 8.36 -8.54
CA SER A 198 22.30 8.72 -7.15
C SER A 198 21.85 10.18 -7.06
N ILE A 199 20.97 10.47 -6.11
CA ILE A 199 20.51 11.84 -5.83
C ILE A 199 21.18 12.24 -4.54
N SER A 200 22.03 13.26 -4.54
CA SER A 200 22.60 13.79 -3.31
C SER A 200 22.68 15.31 -3.35
N ASN A 201 22.53 15.90 -2.16
CA ASN A 201 22.86 17.29 -1.89
C ASN A 201 23.44 17.39 -0.46
N ASP A 202 23.68 18.60 0.03
CA ASP A 202 24.27 18.82 1.37
C ASP A 202 23.38 18.35 2.54
N VAL A 203 22.16 17.90 2.26
CA VAL A 203 21.13 17.57 3.26
C VAL A 203 20.75 16.09 3.21
N PHE A 204 20.62 15.50 2.02
CA PHE A 204 20.21 14.10 1.87
C PHE A 204 20.96 13.40 0.73
N SER A 205 20.99 12.07 0.80
CA SER A 205 21.42 11.22 -0.31
C SER A 205 20.51 10.02 -0.48
N VAL A 206 20.30 9.64 -1.74
CA VAL A 206 19.58 8.44 -2.17
C VAL A 206 20.43 7.70 -3.17
N THR A 207 20.69 6.43 -2.90
CA THR A 207 21.43 5.56 -3.80
C THR A 207 20.68 4.24 -3.93
N PHE A 208 20.31 3.86 -5.15
CA PHE A 208 19.68 2.56 -5.38
C PHE A 208 20.69 1.43 -5.26
N ASP A 209 20.21 0.26 -4.86
CA ASP A 209 21.03 -0.96 -4.83
C ASP A 209 21.59 -1.26 -6.24
N SER A 210 22.82 -1.78 -6.33
CA SER A 210 23.49 -2.08 -7.59
C SER A 210 22.76 -3.14 -8.42
N SER A 211 21.89 -3.92 -7.79
CA SER A 211 20.98 -4.86 -8.44
C SER A 211 19.90 -4.18 -9.31
N ILE A 212 19.65 -2.89 -9.13
CA ILE A 212 18.61 -2.14 -9.85
C ILE A 212 19.24 -1.30 -10.95
N ASP A 213 19.07 -1.73 -12.19
CA ASP A 213 19.60 -1.04 -13.35
C ASP A 213 18.72 0.16 -13.74
N MET A 214 19.11 1.34 -13.26
CA MET A 214 18.42 2.60 -13.56
C MET A 214 18.60 3.08 -15.00
N SER A 215 19.55 2.53 -15.77
CA SER A 215 19.76 2.94 -17.16
C SER A 215 18.69 2.38 -18.12
N LYS A 216 18.03 1.29 -17.72
CA LYS A 216 16.98 0.65 -18.52
C LYS A 216 15.65 1.37 -18.37
N THR A 217 15.05 1.73 -19.50
CA THR A 217 13.73 2.36 -19.62
C THR A 217 12.58 1.36 -19.73
N SER A 218 12.87 0.06 -19.87
CA SER A 218 11.84 -0.99 -19.87
C SER A 218 11.22 -1.15 -18.48
N ASN A 219 9.90 -1.39 -18.42
CA ASN A 219 9.15 -1.60 -17.18
C ASN A 219 9.58 -2.87 -16.39
N GLU A 220 10.48 -3.68 -16.95
CA GLU A 220 10.97 -4.93 -16.36
C GLU A 220 12.21 -4.73 -15.46
N SER A 221 12.80 -3.52 -15.41
CA SER A 221 14.07 -3.32 -14.68
C SER A 221 13.94 -3.05 -13.18
N ILE A 222 12.76 -2.66 -12.69
CA ILE A 222 12.54 -2.33 -11.27
C ILE A 222 11.50 -3.28 -10.70
N PRO A 223 11.84 -4.10 -9.69
CA PRO A 223 10.90 -5.06 -9.13
C PRO A 223 9.80 -4.36 -8.33
N LEU A 224 8.59 -4.94 -8.32
CA LEU A 224 7.44 -4.41 -7.60
C LEU A 224 7.60 -4.45 -6.06
N PHE A 225 8.39 -5.41 -5.58
CA PHE A 225 8.81 -5.55 -4.18
C PHE A 225 10.32 -5.74 -4.14
N GLY A 226 10.96 -5.29 -3.06
CA GLY A 226 12.41 -5.47 -2.88
C GLY A 226 13.25 -4.49 -3.69
N ALA A 227 12.64 -3.50 -4.36
CA ALA A 227 13.35 -2.40 -5.01
C ALA A 227 13.99 -1.47 -3.96
N LYS A 228 15.16 -1.88 -3.47
CA LYS A 228 15.88 -1.29 -2.36
C LYS A 228 16.67 -0.05 -2.78
N TYR A 229 16.64 0.97 -1.93
CA TYR A 229 17.55 2.11 -1.99
C TYR A 229 18.01 2.49 -0.58
N HIS A 230 19.21 3.03 -0.49
CA HIS A 230 19.74 3.59 0.76
C HIS A 230 19.34 5.06 0.85
N PHE A 231 18.66 5.44 1.93
CA PHE A 231 18.26 6.81 2.21
C PHE A 231 19.05 7.35 3.39
N SER A 232 19.75 8.47 3.18
CA SER A 232 20.50 9.15 4.22
C SER A 232 20.04 10.60 4.31
N LEU A 233 19.79 11.07 5.52
CA LEU A 233 19.36 12.42 5.84
C LEU A 233 20.14 12.92 7.05
N ASP A 234 20.80 14.06 6.88
CA ASP A 234 21.76 14.63 7.83
C ASP A 234 21.28 14.53 9.29
N ASN A 235 21.94 13.66 10.07
CA ASN A 235 21.67 13.42 11.49
C ASN A 235 20.21 13.06 11.84
N VAL A 236 19.45 12.41 10.94
CA VAL A 236 18.09 11.91 11.21
C VAL A 236 17.94 10.42 10.93
N VAL A 237 18.30 10.01 9.72
CA VAL A 237 18.02 8.68 9.17
C VAL A 237 19.18 8.30 8.29
N ASP A 238 19.62 7.06 8.42
CA ASP A 238 20.60 6.45 7.53
C ASP A 238 20.27 4.95 7.44
N CYS A 239 19.29 4.62 6.61
CA CYS A 239 18.73 3.26 6.56
C CYS A 239 18.29 2.85 5.15
N PRO A 240 18.22 1.54 4.88
CA PRO A 240 17.63 1.02 3.66
C PRO A 240 16.10 1.17 3.67
N GLU A 241 15.55 1.60 2.54
CA GLU A 241 14.12 1.72 2.27
C GLU A 241 13.76 1.00 0.95
N TYR A 242 12.46 0.85 0.67
CA TYR A 242 11.97 0.19 -0.54
C TYR A 242 11.00 1.07 -1.32
N LEU A 243 11.08 0.96 -2.64
CA LEU A 243 10.26 1.74 -3.56
C LEU A 243 8.79 1.33 -3.45
N VAL A 244 7.92 2.31 -3.17
CA VAL A 244 6.47 2.08 -3.11
C VAL A 244 5.83 2.54 -4.42
N TYR A 245 5.57 1.60 -5.33
CA TYR A 245 4.79 1.91 -6.53
C TYR A 245 3.31 2.12 -6.16
N PHE A 246 2.83 3.36 -6.25
CA PHE A 246 1.51 3.70 -5.70
C PHE A 246 0.35 2.89 -6.32
N PRO A 247 0.29 2.64 -7.63
CA PRO A 247 -0.76 1.78 -8.20
C PRO A 247 -0.76 0.35 -7.61
N LEU A 248 0.42 -0.22 -7.29
CA LEU A 248 0.50 -1.49 -6.58
C LEU A 248 -0.05 -1.39 -5.15
N LEU A 249 0.30 -0.33 -4.43
CA LEU A 249 -0.26 -0.04 -3.10
C LEU A 249 -1.79 0.02 -3.15
N GLU A 250 -2.37 0.66 -4.17
CA GLU A 250 -3.83 0.73 -4.34
C GLU A 250 -4.46 -0.65 -4.55
N GLU A 251 -3.86 -1.50 -5.39
CA GLU A 251 -4.36 -2.86 -5.60
C GLU A 251 -4.25 -3.73 -4.35
N LEU A 252 -3.13 -3.64 -3.62
CA LEU A 252 -2.98 -4.35 -2.34
C LEU A 252 -3.97 -3.84 -1.28
N ALA A 253 -4.20 -2.54 -1.22
CA ALA A 253 -5.14 -1.95 -0.27
C ALA A 253 -6.59 -2.39 -0.57
N LYS A 254 -6.97 -2.49 -1.85
CA LYS A 254 -8.29 -3.00 -2.28
C LYS A 254 -8.54 -4.43 -1.80
N LYS A 255 -7.52 -5.29 -1.82
CA LYS A 255 -7.61 -6.68 -1.30
C LYS A 255 -8.07 -6.72 0.17
N HIS A 256 -7.75 -5.68 0.95
CA HIS A 256 -8.14 -5.55 2.36
C HIS A 256 -9.37 -4.66 2.57
N GLY A 257 -10.15 -4.37 1.53
CA GLY A 257 -11.38 -3.58 1.62
C GLY A 257 -11.17 -2.07 1.71
N LEU A 258 -9.95 -1.57 1.48
CA LEU A 258 -9.66 -0.14 1.43
C LEU A 258 -9.88 0.41 0.02
N LYS A 259 -10.31 1.67 -0.06
CA LYS A 259 -10.44 2.41 -1.32
C LYS A 259 -9.66 3.71 -1.23
N THR A 260 -8.90 4.04 -2.28
CA THR A 260 -8.20 5.32 -2.36
C THR A 260 -9.19 6.48 -2.27
N VAL A 261 -8.97 7.37 -1.31
CA VAL A 261 -9.76 8.58 -1.10
C VAL A 261 -9.07 9.79 -1.70
N ASP A 262 -7.77 9.94 -1.45
CA ASP A 262 -6.97 11.07 -1.89
C ASP A 262 -5.50 10.67 -2.03
N ARG A 263 -4.79 11.32 -2.95
CA ARG A 263 -3.35 11.16 -3.17
C ARG A 263 -2.79 12.50 -3.65
N GLN A 264 -1.93 13.11 -2.84
CA GLN A 264 -1.33 14.39 -3.16
C GLN A 264 0.17 14.35 -2.90
N THR A 265 0.94 15.05 -3.73
CA THR A 265 2.34 15.35 -3.39
C THR A 265 2.38 16.36 -2.24
N PHE A 266 3.47 16.44 -1.50
CA PHE A 266 3.63 17.44 -0.44
C PHE A 266 3.46 18.87 -0.96
N LYS A 267 3.86 19.14 -2.20
CA LYS A 267 3.64 20.46 -2.84
C LYS A 267 2.17 20.76 -3.06
N GLN A 268 1.45 19.83 -3.68
CA GLN A 268 0.01 19.98 -3.91
C GLN A 268 -0.71 20.15 -2.58
N TYR A 269 -0.39 19.30 -1.60
CA TYR A 269 -0.98 19.35 -0.28
C TYR A 269 -0.67 20.67 0.44
N PHE A 270 0.58 21.15 0.38
CA PHE A 270 0.97 22.44 0.93
C PHE A 270 0.21 23.59 0.26
N ASP A 271 0.17 23.63 -1.07
CA ASP A 271 -0.53 24.69 -1.81
C ASP A 271 -2.02 24.75 -1.46
N ASN A 272 -2.65 23.59 -1.31
CA ASN A 272 -4.06 23.47 -0.96
C ASN A 272 -4.36 23.91 0.48
N ASN A 273 -3.40 23.79 1.40
CA ASN A 273 -3.64 23.98 2.83
C ASN A 273 -2.97 25.22 3.44
N LYS A 274 -1.92 25.78 2.83
CA LYS A 274 -1.12 26.90 3.39
C LYS A 274 -1.91 28.19 3.61
N ASP A 275 -2.96 28.40 2.81
CA ASP A 275 -3.78 29.61 2.85
C ASP A 275 -5.07 29.47 3.66
N THR A 276 -5.37 28.27 4.17
CA THR A 276 -6.44 28.07 5.15
C THR A 276 -6.10 28.79 6.45
N THR A 277 -7.10 29.21 7.21
CA THR A 277 -6.91 29.91 8.49
C THR A 277 -6.03 29.09 9.45
N ASP A 278 -6.36 27.81 9.62
CA ASP A 278 -5.63 26.90 10.49
C ASP A 278 -4.23 26.57 9.94
N GLY A 279 -4.12 26.31 8.64
CA GLY A 279 -2.86 26.03 7.98
C GLY A 279 -1.85 27.17 8.12
N ARG A 280 -2.29 28.41 7.85
CA ARG A 280 -1.47 29.62 7.98
C ARG A 280 -1.04 29.88 9.42
N PHE A 281 -1.98 29.77 10.36
CA PHE A 281 -1.67 29.91 11.79
C PHE A 281 -0.63 28.89 12.24
N LEU A 282 -0.80 27.63 11.84
CA LEU A 282 0.07 26.55 12.24
C LEU A 282 1.47 26.65 11.60
N LEU A 283 1.57 27.07 10.32
CA LEU A 283 2.87 27.34 9.67
C LEU A 283 3.68 28.36 10.47
N SER A 284 3.04 29.45 10.92
CA SER A 284 3.67 30.48 11.72
C SER A 284 4.05 29.96 13.11
N LYS A 285 3.14 29.24 13.78
CA LYS A 285 3.35 28.72 15.14
C LYS A 285 4.49 27.71 15.21
N MET A 286 4.65 26.89 14.17
CA MET A 286 5.67 25.84 14.11
C MET A 286 7.00 26.34 13.51
N ASN A 287 7.09 27.61 13.11
CA ASN A 287 8.24 28.15 12.37
C ASN A 287 8.66 27.23 11.20
N ALA A 288 7.64 26.76 10.45
CA ALA A 288 7.80 25.74 9.42
C ALA A 288 8.48 26.24 8.15
N LEU A 289 8.56 27.57 7.97
CA LEU A 289 9.20 28.21 6.83
C LEU A 289 10.15 29.29 7.35
N GLU A 290 11.32 29.36 6.75
CA GLU A 290 12.35 30.34 7.06
C GLU A 290 12.02 31.70 6.45
N TYR A 291 12.45 32.77 7.12
CA TYR A 291 12.33 34.12 6.61
C TYR A 291 13.45 34.42 5.63
N TYR A 292 13.10 34.75 4.38
CA TYR A 292 14.04 35.19 3.37
C TYR A 292 13.78 36.66 2.99
N GLU A 293 14.85 37.45 2.89
CA GLU A 293 14.81 38.83 2.43
C GLU A 293 15.83 39.05 1.30
N LEU A 294 15.46 39.84 0.28
CA LEU A 294 16.37 40.23 -0.79
C LEU A 294 17.54 41.06 -0.24
N PRO A 295 18.78 40.85 -0.75
CA PRO A 295 19.94 41.64 -0.36
C PRO A 295 19.65 43.14 -0.42
N SER A 296 20.04 43.86 0.63
CA SER A 296 19.95 45.33 0.70
C SER A 296 21.33 45.94 0.51
N ASN A 297 21.43 47.01 -0.27
CA ASN A 297 22.68 47.79 -0.41
C ASN A 297 22.97 48.62 0.85
N ASN A 298 22.03 48.71 1.79
CA ASN A 298 22.24 49.40 3.07
C ASN A 298 22.58 48.36 4.15
N PRO A 299 23.84 48.31 4.63
CA PRO A 299 24.29 47.34 5.63
C PRO A 299 23.61 47.51 7.00
N ASN A 300 22.95 48.64 7.26
CA ASN A 300 22.21 48.90 8.50
C ASN A 300 20.73 48.48 8.44
N TYR A 301 20.26 47.99 7.29
CA TYR A 301 18.87 47.53 7.12
C TYR A 301 18.84 46.02 6.91
N GLN A 302 18.75 45.28 8.02
CA GLN A 302 18.63 43.84 8.03
C GLN A 302 17.53 43.43 9.01
N ARG A 303 16.41 42.89 8.51
CA ARG A 303 15.27 42.48 9.35
C ARG A 303 15.32 41.00 9.74
N GLY A 304 16.19 40.19 9.10
CA GLY A 304 16.31 38.75 9.31
C GLY A 304 17.75 38.24 9.35
N PRO A 305 17.96 36.95 9.64
CA PRO A 305 19.30 36.36 9.73
C PRO A 305 20.09 36.49 8.41
N ILE A 306 21.42 36.51 8.48
CA ILE A 306 22.29 36.43 7.30
C ILE A 306 22.16 35.00 6.75
N ILE A 307 21.57 34.89 5.57
CA ILE A 307 21.33 33.60 4.92
C ILE A 307 22.15 33.56 3.62
N ASP A 308 22.72 32.41 3.32
CA ASP A 308 23.36 32.15 2.02
C ASP A 308 22.33 32.27 0.89
N HIS A 309 22.34 33.40 0.18
CA HIS A 309 21.39 33.71 -0.88
C HIS A 309 21.41 32.68 -2.03
N THR A 310 22.51 31.95 -2.22
CA THR A 310 22.60 30.91 -3.28
C THR A 310 21.63 29.77 -3.04
N ARG A 311 21.26 29.50 -1.79
CA ARG A 311 20.29 28.47 -1.40
C ARG A 311 18.83 28.90 -1.60
N TYR A 312 18.55 30.17 -1.90
CA TYR A 312 17.20 30.76 -1.96
C TYR A 312 16.94 31.51 -3.26
N ILE A 313 17.63 31.15 -4.34
CA ILE A 313 17.47 31.77 -5.66
C ILE A 313 16.00 31.76 -6.13
N HIS A 314 15.26 30.68 -5.84
CA HIS A 314 13.83 30.57 -6.17
C HIS A 314 12.97 31.61 -5.43
N ALA A 315 13.34 31.94 -4.20
CA ALA A 315 12.64 32.93 -3.39
C ALA A 315 12.90 34.35 -3.91
N ALA A 316 14.14 34.63 -4.33
CA ALA A 316 14.51 35.88 -4.99
C ALA A 316 13.72 36.08 -6.29
N GLN A 317 13.66 35.04 -7.13
CA GLN A 317 12.89 35.04 -8.38
C GLN A 317 11.41 35.31 -8.12
N TYR A 318 10.80 34.59 -7.17
CA TYR A 318 9.40 34.80 -6.78
C TYR A 318 9.10 36.24 -6.33
N ILE A 319 9.97 36.84 -5.51
CA ILE A 319 9.80 38.23 -5.06
C ILE A 319 9.89 39.20 -6.25
N ASN A 320 10.86 39.00 -7.15
CA ASN A 320 11.02 39.82 -8.34
C ASN A 320 9.80 39.71 -9.26
N ASP A 321 9.30 38.49 -9.51
CA ASP A 321 8.13 38.25 -10.35
C ASP A 321 6.88 38.95 -9.78
N ILE A 322 6.65 38.87 -8.46
CA ILE A 322 5.54 39.59 -7.82
C ILE A 322 5.70 41.10 -7.97
N ASN A 323 6.91 41.63 -7.77
CA ASN A 323 7.18 43.05 -7.88
C ASN A 323 7.02 43.58 -9.30
N THR A 324 7.22 42.74 -10.32
CA THR A 324 6.92 43.12 -11.71
C THR A 324 5.42 43.14 -12.02
N GLN A 325 4.60 42.39 -11.28
CA GLN A 325 3.17 42.22 -11.53
C GLN A 325 2.27 43.10 -10.64
N ASN A 326 2.72 43.54 -9.47
CA ASN A 326 1.91 44.26 -8.48
C ASN A 326 2.46 45.66 -8.14
N ARG A 327 1.56 46.61 -7.81
CA ARG A 327 1.92 47.97 -7.35
C ARG A 327 2.56 48.02 -5.95
N ASN A 328 2.38 46.98 -5.14
CA ASN A 328 2.97 46.90 -3.81
C ASN A 328 4.22 46.02 -3.84
N SER A 329 5.39 46.65 -3.71
CA SER A 329 6.66 45.95 -3.67
C SER A 329 6.84 45.19 -2.36
N ILE A 330 7.11 43.89 -2.45
CA ILE A 330 7.52 43.04 -1.33
C ILE A 330 9.04 42.83 -1.39
N ARG A 331 9.71 42.77 -0.24
CA ARG A 331 11.16 42.49 -0.14
C ARG A 331 11.49 41.16 0.51
N CYS A 332 10.51 40.52 1.14
CA CYS A 332 10.71 39.31 1.91
C CYS A 332 9.58 38.32 1.69
N CYS A 333 9.89 37.04 1.85
CA CYS A 333 8.93 35.95 1.85
C CYS A 333 9.31 34.88 2.87
N ARG A 334 8.44 33.90 3.09
CA ARG A 334 8.77 32.71 3.88
C ARG A 334 8.87 31.48 2.97
N THR A 335 9.96 30.71 3.11
CA THR A 335 10.25 29.55 2.25
C THR A 335 11.14 28.53 2.97
N LEU A 336 11.31 27.34 2.41
CA LEU A 336 12.46 26.48 2.67
C LEU A 336 13.62 26.83 1.73
N SER A 337 14.83 26.39 2.06
CA SER A 337 15.96 26.41 1.12
C SER A 337 15.67 25.51 -0.09
N LYS A 338 16.34 25.74 -1.22
CA LYS A 338 16.19 24.92 -2.42
C LYS A 338 16.47 23.44 -2.13
N GLN A 339 17.51 23.15 -1.35
CA GLN A 339 17.90 21.78 -0.99
C GLN A 339 16.85 21.07 -0.13
N GLU A 340 16.26 21.78 0.84
CA GLU A 340 15.15 21.26 1.64
C GLU A 340 13.88 21.11 0.80
N TRP A 341 13.63 22.01 -0.15
CA TRP A 341 12.54 21.88 -1.11
C TRP A 341 12.75 20.72 -2.07
N ASP A 342 13.98 20.44 -2.51
CA ASP A 342 14.26 19.29 -3.36
C ASP A 342 13.97 17.98 -2.61
N MET A 343 14.20 17.94 -1.28
CA MET A 343 13.85 16.79 -0.45
C MET A 343 12.34 16.68 -0.18
N THR A 344 11.72 17.77 0.27
CA THR A 344 10.31 17.79 0.70
C THR A 344 9.33 17.87 -0.46
N ILE A 345 9.74 18.47 -1.57
CA ILE A 345 9.02 18.47 -2.84
C ILE A 345 9.76 17.62 -3.85
N GLN A 346 9.19 16.45 -4.04
CA GLN A 346 9.30 15.69 -5.26
C GLN A 346 8.58 16.44 -6.42
N GLN A 347 9.24 17.46 -6.98
CA GLN A 347 8.78 18.32 -8.09
C GLN A 347 9.01 17.66 -9.46
N SER A 348 7.91 17.28 -10.11
CA SER A 348 7.84 17.14 -11.56
C SER A 348 8.30 18.44 -12.25
N CYS A 349 9.39 18.37 -13.00
CA CYS A 349 9.72 19.36 -14.02
C CYS A 349 9.68 18.69 -15.39
N SER A 350 8.47 18.49 -15.93
CA SER A 350 8.29 18.14 -17.34
C SER A 350 7.51 19.26 -18.01
N LYS A 351 8.21 20.05 -18.82
CA LYS A 351 7.60 20.92 -19.82
C LYS A 351 6.92 20.02 -20.87
N SER A 352 5.60 19.89 -20.83
CA SER A 352 4.81 19.55 -22.03
C SER A 352 3.41 20.18 -21.98
N SER A 353 3.18 21.07 -22.95
CA SER A 353 1.91 21.58 -23.50
C SER A 353 0.71 21.85 -22.58
N MET A 354 0.51 23.15 -22.32
CA MET A 354 -0.74 23.91 -22.14
C MET A 354 -2.08 23.16 -21.98
N ALA A 355 -2.80 23.49 -20.90
CA ALA A 355 -4.22 23.84 -20.97
C ALA A 355 -4.51 24.98 -19.98
N ARG A 356 -5.01 26.12 -20.47
CA ARG A 356 -5.47 27.26 -19.65
C ARG A 356 -6.69 26.84 -18.81
N PRO A 357 -6.89 27.41 -17.61
CA PRO A 357 -8.10 27.18 -16.84
C PRO A 357 -9.28 27.85 -17.56
N THR A 358 -10.20 27.04 -18.08
CA THR A 358 -11.44 27.55 -18.66
C THR A 358 -12.40 27.81 -17.52
N ARG A 359 -12.94 29.04 -17.45
CA ARG A 359 -14.04 29.43 -16.55
C ARG A 359 -15.17 28.41 -16.65
N LEU A 360 -15.71 28.03 -15.49
CA LEU A 360 -16.96 27.29 -15.34
C LEU A 360 -18.07 27.99 -16.13
N ILE A 361 -18.41 27.43 -17.29
CA ILE A 361 -19.68 27.69 -17.96
C ILE A 361 -20.48 26.40 -17.83
N ASN A 362 -21.62 26.50 -17.15
CA ASN A 362 -22.62 25.46 -17.03
C ASN A 362 -23.11 25.05 -18.43
N THR A 363 -22.68 23.87 -18.90
CA THR A 363 -23.38 23.17 -19.97
C THR A 363 -23.52 21.70 -19.59
N THR A 364 -24.78 21.29 -19.44
CA THR A 364 -25.29 19.93 -19.27
C THR A 364 -24.69 19.01 -20.33
N ARG A 365 -23.62 18.27 -19.99
CA ARG A 365 -23.08 17.20 -20.84
C ARG A 365 -23.76 15.88 -20.49
N ARG A 366 -24.52 15.35 -21.46
CA ARG A 366 -25.03 13.97 -21.48
C ARG A 366 -23.85 12.99 -21.33
N THR A 367 -23.88 12.21 -20.26
CA THR A 367 -22.93 11.14 -19.97
C THR A 367 -23.21 9.93 -20.85
N ILE A 368 -22.29 9.63 -21.77
CA ILE A 368 -22.20 8.29 -22.36
C ILE A 368 -21.61 7.38 -21.28
N ARG A 369 -22.46 6.60 -20.60
CA ARG A 369 -22.03 5.56 -19.66
C ARG A 369 -21.29 4.47 -20.43
N ARG A 370 -19.96 4.45 -20.37
CA ARG A 370 -19.22 3.20 -20.56
C ARG A 370 -19.50 2.33 -19.33
N LYS A 371 -20.22 1.23 -19.52
CA LYS A 371 -20.37 0.18 -18.49
C LYS A 371 -18.99 -0.45 -18.29
N THR A 372 -18.27 -0.02 -17.27
CA THR A 372 -17.14 -0.79 -16.75
C THR A 372 -17.72 -2.00 -16.05
N THR A 373 -17.59 -3.17 -16.66
CA THR A 373 -17.93 -4.44 -16.03
C THR A 373 -16.81 -4.75 -15.05
N TYR A 374 -17.07 -4.60 -13.76
CA TYR A 374 -16.19 -5.12 -12.72
C TYR A 374 -16.31 -6.64 -12.76
N LEU A 375 -15.21 -7.34 -13.04
CA LEU A 375 -15.12 -8.76 -12.75
C LEU A 375 -15.22 -8.89 -11.23
N SER A 376 -16.31 -9.48 -10.74
CA SER A 376 -16.42 -9.81 -9.33
C SER A 376 -15.31 -10.79 -8.99
N LEU A 377 -14.46 -10.46 -8.02
CA LEU A 377 -13.61 -11.45 -7.41
C LEU A 377 -14.52 -12.57 -6.88
N PRO A 378 -14.28 -13.84 -7.24
CA PRO A 378 -15.03 -14.94 -6.65
C PRO A 378 -14.83 -14.87 -5.14
N SER A 379 -15.94 -14.77 -4.42
CA SER A 379 -15.95 -14.84 -2.97
C SER A 379 -15.17 -16.09 -2.56
N ILE A 380 -14.20 -15.95 -1.63
CA ILE A 380 -13.57 -17.12 -0.99
C ILE A 380 -14.71 -18.04 -0.58
N MET A 381 -14.71 -19.24 -1.14
CA MET A 381 -15.83 -20.15 -1.02
C MET A 381 -16.17 -20.33 0.47
N ASN A 382 -17.35 -19.83 0.86
CA ASN A 382 -17.76 -19.85 2.25
C ASN A 382 -18.10 -21.31 2.57
N ARG A 383 -17.44 -21.94 3.55
CA ARG A 383 -17.63 -23.37 3.91
C ARG A 383 -19.06 -23.76 4.34
N ASN A 384 -20.01 -22.81 4.30
CA ASN A 384 -21.43 -23.03 4.53
C ASN A 384 -22.26 -23.26 3.25
N ILE A 385 -21.62 -23.41 2.09
CA ILE A 385 -22.35 -23.83 0.87
C ILE A 385 -22.72 -25.31 1.05
N LYS A 386 -24.03 -25.60 1.10
CA LYS A 386 -24.51 -26.98 1.05
C LYS A 386 -24.16 -27.54 -0.32
N GLY A 387 -23.27 -28.53 -0.38
CA GLY A 387 -22.94 -29.22 -1.62
C GLY A 387 -24.19 -29.86 -2.25
N GLY A 388 -24.21 -29.90 -3.58
CA GLY A 388 -25.34 -30.40 -4.38
C GLY A 388 -24.93 -31.52 -5.35
N GLN A 389 -25.92 -32.02 -6.09
CA GLN A 389 -25.70 -32.97 -7.18
C GLN A 389 -25.49 -32.22 -8.50
N VAL A 390 -24.57 -32.68 -9.33
CA VAL A 390 -24.33 -32.13 -10.67
C VAL A 390 -25.25 -32.80 -11.68
N LEU A 391 -25.94 -31.98 -12.48
CA LEU A 391 -26.71 -32.44 -13.62
C LEU A 391 -26.06 -31.95 -14.91
N ALA A 392 -25.88 -32.83 -15.88
CA ALA A 392 -25.28 -32.53 -17.17
C ALA A 392 -26.30 -32.68 -18.32
N VAL A 393 -26.17 -31.82 -19.34
CA VAL A 393 -27.01 -31.77 -20.53
C VAL A 393 -26.17 -31.26 -21.70
N GLY A 394 -26.46 -31.71 -22.92
CA GLY A 394 -25.74 -31.31 -24.12
C GLY A 394 -25.05 -32.48 -24.81
N GLU A 395 -23.93 -32.17 -25.46
CA GLU A 395 -23.11 -33.13 -26.21
C GLU A 395 -22.11 -33.84 -25.29
N ASN A 396 -21.92 -35.13 -25.53
CA ASN A 396 -21.06 -36.00 -24.74
C ASN A 396 -20.06 -36.77 -25.62
N GLY A 397 -19.78 -36.28 -26.83
CA GLY A 397 -18.87 -36.95 -27.78
C GLY A 397 -17.43 -37.12 -27.27
N MET A 398 -17.00 -36.30 -26.32
CA MET A 398 -15.72 -36.41 -25.60
C MET A 398 -15.90 -36.90 -24.17
N THR A 399 -17.08 -37.40 -23.80
CA THR A 399 -17.49 -37.71 -22.43
C THR A 399 -17.52 -36.50 -21.47
N GLN A 400 -17.60 -35.28 -22.02
CA GLN A 400 -17.54 -34.01 -21.28
C GLN A 400 -18.76 -33.72 -20.39
N LEU A 401 -19.80 -34.59 -20.42
CA LEU A 401 -20.91 -34.57 -19.46
C LEU A 401 -20.65 -35.45 -18.24
N GLY A 402 -19.57 -36.23 -18.20
CA GLY A 402 -19.28 -37.15 -17.10
C GLY A 402 -20.23 -38.35 -17.09
N LEU A 403 -20.80 -38.68 -18.25
CA LEU A 403 -21.69 -39.81 -18.48
C LEU A 403 -21.00 -40.80 -19.41
N LYS A 404 -21.31 -42.09 -19.26
CA LYS A 404 -20.74 -43.20 -20.06
C LYS A 404 -20.60 -42.86 -21.54
N SER A 405 -19.51 -43.30 -22.15
CA SER A 405 -19.19 -43.06 -23.57
C SER A 405 -20.26 -43.57 -24.54
N SER A 406 -21.07 -44.56 -24.14
CA SER A 406 -22.24 -45.04 -24.89
C SER A 406 -23.40 -44.04 -25.01
N ILE A 407 -23.31 -42.88 -24.34
CA ILE A 407 -24.28 -41.80 -24.41
C ILE A 407 -23.68 -40.66 -25.23
N ASP A 408 -24.18 -40.41 -26.44
CA ASP A 408 -23.64 -39.33 -27.29
C ASP A 408 -24.10 -37.93 -26.88
N GLN A 409 -25.31 -37.81 -26.33
CA GLN A 409 -25.89 -36.54 -25.92
C GLN A 409 -27.07 -36.74 -24.95
N ARG A 410 -27.38 -35.69 -24.19
CA ARG A 410 -28.58 -35.60 -23.36
C ARG A 410 -29.36 -34.34 -23.66
N LYS A 411 -30.64 -34.49 -23.96
CA LYS A 411 -31.58 -33.38 -24.20
C LYS A 411 -32.18 -32.81 -22.92
N ASN A 412 -32.15 -33.58 -21.83
CA ASN A 412 -32.63 -33.19 -20.51
C ASN A 412 -31.48 -33.36 -19.49
N PRO A 413 -31.42 -32.54 -18.43
CA PRO A 413 -30.42 -32.70 -17.37
C PRO A 413 -30.43 -34.13 -16.80
N GLN A 414 -29.25 -34.73 -16.68
CA GLN A 414 -29.05 -36.06 -16.09
C GLN A 414 -28.00 -35.99 -14.98
N PRO A 415 -28.19 -36.73 -13.88
CA PRO A 415 -27.21 -36.75 -12.81
C PRO A 415 -25.88 -37.33 -13.28
N VAL A 416 -24.80 -36.62 -12.98
CA VAL A 416 -23.44 -37.13 -13.09
C VAL A 416 -23.22 -38.03 -11.88
N PRO A 417 -22.71 -39.27 -12.04
CA PRO A 417 -22.61 -40.25 -10.96
C PRO A 417 -21.42 -39.99 -10.02
N ILE A 418 -21.33 -38.77 -9.46
CA ILE A 418 -20.39 -38.42 -8.39
C ILE A 418 -21.12 -38.54 -7.05
N SER A 419 -20.56 -39.32 -6.13
CA SER A 419 -21.15 -39.60 -4.80
C SER A 419 -20.98 -38.44 -3.81
N GLU A 420 -19.97 -37.60 -4.02
CA GLU A 420 -19.65 -36.47 -3.15
C GLU A 420 -20.48 -35.22 -3.44
N PRO A 421 -20.81 -34.41 -2.41
CA PRO A 421 -21.48 -33.11 -2.60
C PRO A 421 -20.59 -32.11 -3.34
N ILE A 422 -21.10 -31.54 -4.44
CA ILE A 422 -20.36 -30.59 -5.28
C ILE A 422 -20.66 -29.15 -4.85
N VAL A 423 -19.60 -28.38 -4.64
CA VAL A 423 -19.65 -26.96 -4.26
C VAL A 423 -19.29 -26.01 -5.41
N GLN A 424 -18.55 -26.50 -6.42
CA GLN A 424 -18.27 -25.76 -7.65
C GLN A 424 -18.28 -26.65 -8.88
N VAL A 425 -18.68 -26.08 -10.01
CA VAL A 425 -18.47 -26.67 -11.34
C VAL A 425 -17.85 -25.64 -12.28
N ALA A 426 -17.03 -26.09 -13.22
CA ALA A 426 -16.53 -25.31 -14.34
C ALA A 426 -16.61 -26.16 -15.60
N ALA A 427 -17.17 -25.62 -16.68
CA ALA A 427 -17.32 -26.31 -17.96
C ALA A 427 -16.54 -25.58 -19.04
N GLY A 428 -15.61 -26.30 -19.67
CA GLY A 428 -14.93 -25.91 -20.89
C GLY A 428 -15.59 -26.54 -22.12
N PRO A 429 -15.06 -26.27 -23.33
CA PRO A 429 -15.60 -26.81 -24.58
C PRO A 429 -15.48 -28.34 -24.68
N LEU A 430 -14.36 -28.91 -24.20
CA LEU A 430 -14.03 -30.34 -24.35
C LEU A 430 -13.99 -31.10 -23.02
N HIS A 431 -14.15 -30.41 -21.89
CA HIS A 431 -14.10 -31.02 -20.57
C HIS A 431 -14.83 -30.20 -19.51
N SER A 432 -15.11 -30.84 -18.37
CA SER A 432 -15.71 -30.21 -17.21
C SER A 432 -14.97 -30.64 -15.94
N VAL A 433 -15.06 -29.78 -14.92
CA VAL A 433 -14.37 -29.91 -13.64
C VAL A 433 -15.37 -29.66 -12.51
N CYS A 434 -15.33 -30.48 -11.48
CA CYS A 434 -16.16 -30.37 -10.29
C CYS A 434 -15.28 -30.32 -9.04
N LEU A 435 -15.64 -29.47 -8.07
CA LEU A 435 -15.01 -29.36 -6.76
C LEU A 435 -15.98 -29.82 -5.68
N THR A 436 -15.54 -30.73 -4.82
CA THR A 436 -16.35 -31.24 -3.69
C THR A 436 -16.18 -30.41 -2.43
N ASP A 437 -17.10 -30.55 -1.48
CA ASP A 437 -16.96 -29.93 -0.15
C ASP A 437 -15.80 -30.51 0.68
N GLN A 438 -15.28 -31.67 0.28
CA GLN A 438 -14.13 -32.34 0.88
C GLN A 438 -12.79 -31.96 0.23
N ASN A 439 -12.78 -30.94 -0.65
CA ASN A 439 -11.58 -30.46 -1.34
C ASN A 439 -11.07 -31.39 -2.46
N ASN A 440 -11.90 -32.31 -2.95
CA ASN A 440 -11.55 -33.20 -4.06
C ASN A 440 -11.94 -32.58 -5.41
N ILE A 441 -11.16 -32.84 -6.45
CA ILE A 441 -11.44 -32.39 -7.81
C ILE A 441 -11.75 -33.59 -8.69
N TYR A 442 -12.86 -33.52 -9.40
CA TYR A 442 -13.26 -34.49 -10.41
C TYR A 442 -13.24 -33.86 -11.79
N THR A 443 -12.68 -34.55 -12.77
CA THR A 443 -12.61 -34.09 -14.16
C THR A 443 -13.13 -35.14 -15.14
N PHE A 444 -13.78 -34.69 -16.21
CA PHE A 444 -14.32 -35.53 -17.28
C PHE A 444 -14.31 -34.79 -18.62
N GLY A 445 -14.12 -35.52 -19.72
CA GLY A 445 -13.87 -34.92 -21.04
C GLY A 445 -12.65 -35.52 -21.74
N CYS A 446 -12.16 -34.80 -22.76
CA CYS A 446 -10.91 -35.10 -23.44
C CYS A 446 -9.72 -34.97 -22.48
N ASN A 447 -8.93 -36.05 -22.32
CA ASN A 447 -7.80 -36.11 -21.39
C ASN A 447 -6.42 -36.05 -22.03
N ASP A 448 -6.33 -35.93 -23.35
CA ASP A 448 -5.07 -35.93 -24.10
C ASP A 448 -3.98 -35.07 -23.41
N GLU A 449 -2.75 -35.58 -23.38
CA GLU A 449 -1.60 -34.98 -22.68
C GLU A 449 -1.83 -34.84 -21.15
N CYS A 450 -2.72 -35.67 -20.61
CA CYS A 450 -3.24 -35.64 -19.25
C CYS A 450 -3.78 -34.24 -18.85
N ALA A 451 -4.43 -33.53 -19.79
CA ALA A 451 -4.91 -32.16 -19.59
C ALA A 451 -5.93 -32.01 -18.45
N LEU A 452 -6.57 -33.12 -18.05
CA LEU A 452 -7.51 -33.14 -16.92
C LEU A 452 -6.85 -33.45 -15.57
N GLY A 453 -5.52 -33.51 -15.51
CA GLY A 453 -4.78 -33.76 -14.27
C GLY A 453 -4.78 -35.22 -13.82
N ARG A 454 -5.25 -36.14 -14.67
CA ARG A 454 -5.25 -37.59 -14.44
C ARG A 454 -4.45 -38.29 -15.55
N PRO A 455 -3.76 -39.41 -15.25
CA PRO A 455 -2.96 -40.11 -16.25
C PRO A 455 -3.80 -40.58 -17.43
N ASP A 456 -3.21 -40.50 -18.63
CA ASP A 456 -3.79 -41.09 -19.84
C ASP A 456 -3.66 -42.60 -19.78
N ASN A 457 -4.77 -43.28 -19.51
CA ASN A 457 -4.85 -44.73 -19.65
C ASN A 457 -4.92 -45.07 -21.15
N ASN A 458 -3.78 -45.00 -21.83
CA ASN A 458 -3.63 -45.43 -23.23
C ASN A 458 -3.64 -46.96 -23.40
N ASP A 459 -3.82 -47.72 -22.32
CA ASP A 459 -3.92 -49.17 -22.32
C ASP A 459 -5.33 -49.59 -21.85
N ASP A 460 -6.31 -49.62 -22.77
CA ASP A 460 -7.30 -50.72 -22.83
C ASP A 460 -8.21 -50.58 -24.06
N ASP A 461 -7.77 -51.22 -25.14
CA ASP A 461 -8.55 -51.66 -26.31
C ASP A 461 -9.63 -52.71 -25.95
N ASN A 462 -10.18 -52.68 -24.73
CA ASN A 462 -11.12 -53.68 -24.22
C ASN A 462 -12.33 -53.03 -23.57
N ASN A 463 -13.38 -52.83 -24.37
CA ASN A 463 -14.81 -52.91 -24.00
C ASN A 463 -15.12 -52.83 -22.48
N ASN A 464 -14.93 -51.67 -21.87
CA ASN A 464 -15.49 -51.41 -20.56
C ASN A 464 -16.13 -50.02 -20.56
N ASP A 465 -17.42 -49.99 -20.28
CA ASP A 465 -18.21 -48.83 -19.83
C ASP A 465 -17.66 -48.30 -18.48
N GLY A 466 -16.35 -48.06 -18.40
CA GLY A 466 -15.70 -47.44 -17.25
C GLY A 466 -16.21 -46.02 -17.06
N ASP A 467 -16.16 -45.54 -15.84
CA ASP A 467 -16.60 -44.20 -15.50
C ASP A 467 -15.71 -43.17 -16.24
N PRO A 468 -16.29 -42.30 -17.09
CA PRO A 468 -15.51 -41.36 -17.90
C PRO A 468 -15.04 -40.12 -17.13
N PHE A 469 -15.27 -40.11 -15.82
CA PHE A 469 -14.79 -39.10 -14.88
C PHE A 469 -13.77 -39.74 -13.93
N GLY A 470 -12.81 -38.94 -13.49
CA GLY A 470 -11.81 -39.38 -12.53
C GLY A 470 -11.49 -38.29 -11.53
N GLU A 471 -11.08 -38.70 -10.33
CA GLU A 471 -10.51 -37.80 -9.33
C GLU A 471 -9.08 -37.40 -9.73
N VAL A 472 -8.75 -36.13 -9.53
CA VAL A 472 -7.42 -35.57 -9.80
C VAL A 472 -6.54 -35.73 -8.56
N ASP A 473 -5.42 -36.44 -8.72
CA ASP A 473 -4.43 -36.55 -7.65
C ASP A 473 -3.58 -35.28 -7.54
N LEU A 474 -3.90 -34.45 -6.56
CA LEU A 474 -3.17 -33.21 -6.24
C LEU A 474 -2.11 -33.39 -5.16
N SER A 475 -1.95 -34.59 -4.58
CA SER A 475 -1.06 -34.83 -3.44
C SER A 475 0.42 -34.56 -3.76
N SER A 476 0.79 -34.66 -5.03
CA SER A 476 2.15 -34.41 -5.52
C SER A 476 2.50 -32.93 -5.68
N VAL A 477 1.50 -32.05 -5.80
CA VAL A 477 1.70 -30.62 -6.13
C VAL A 477 1.15 -29.67 -5.07
N MET A 478 0.23 -30.14 -4.23
CA MET A 478 -0.42 -29.37 -3.18
C MET A 478 -0.20 -30.03 -1.81
N ASN A 479 0.09 -29.22 -0.79
CA ASN A 479 0.06 -29.69 0.59
C ASN A 479 -1.41 -29.77 1.05
N ILE A 480 -2.06 -30.91 0.79
CA ILE A 480 -3.50 -31.11 1.01
C ILE A 480 -3.90 -30.86 2.48
N ASP A 481 -2.99 -31.09 3.43
CA ASP A 481 -3.23 -30.87 4.87
C ASP A 481 -3.29 -29.37 5.25
N GLU A 482 -2.71 -28.49 4.43
CA GLU A 482 -2.60 -27.04 4.70
C GLU A 482 -3.36 -26.15 3.71
N GLU A 483 -3.61 -26.64 2.48
CA GLU A 483 -4.19 -25.86 1.39
C GLU A 483 -5.59 -26.34 1.02
N ASN A 484 -6.49 -25.38 0.79
CA ASN A 484 -7.85 -25.63 0.31
C ASN A 484 -8.05 -24.94 -1.03
N ILE A 485 -8.77 -25.58 -1.94
CA ILE A 485 -9.14 -25.05 -3.24
C ILE A 485 -10.30 -24.08 -3.05
N VAL A 486 -10.16 -22.89 -3.61
CA VAL A 486 -11.18 -21.82 -3.53
C VAL A 486 -11.83 -21.52 -4.87
N GLN A 487 -11.20 -21.94 -5.98
CA GLN A 487 -11.76 -21.75 -7.30
C GLN A 487 -11.19 -22.76 -8.30
N ILE A 488 -12.08 -23.31 -9.14
CA ILE A 488 -11.73 -24.08 -10.35
C ILE A 488 -12.13 -23.32 -11.62
N VAL A 489 -11.35 -23.47 -12.69
CA VAL A 489 -11.61 -22.92 -14.01
C VAL A 489 -11.27 -23.96 -15.08
N ALA A 490 -12.18 -24.13 -16.03
CA ALA A 490 -12.01 -24.94 -17.24
C ALA A 490 -11.96 -24.00 -18.44
N GLY A 491 -10.82 -23.97 -19.12
CA GLY A 491 -10.61 -23.24 -20.38
C GLY A 491 -10.83 -24.13 -21.59
N ASP A 492 -10.39 -23.66 -22.76
CA ASP A 492 -10.41 -24.46 -23.99
C ASP A 492 -9.49 -25.69 -23.88
N SER A 493 -8.29 -25.46 -23.36
CA SER A 493 -7.20 -26.45 -23.32
C SER A 493 -6.39 -26.40 -22.02
N HIS A 494 -6.99 -25.84 -20.95
CA HIS A 494 -6.33 -25.77 -19.64
C HIS A 494 -7.34 -25.95 -18.51
N THR A 495 -6.90 -26.60 -17.45
CA THR A 495 -7.59 -26.62 -16.16
C THR A 495 -6.74 -25.86 -15.15
N LEU A 496 -7.34 -24.89 -14.46
CA LEU A 496 -6.67 -24.10 -13.43
C LEU A 496 -7.42 -24.20 -12.10
N VAL A 497 -6.64 -24.25 -11.03
CA VAL A 497 -7.12 -24.41 -9.66
C VAL A 497 -6.41 -23.38 -8.79
N LEU A 498 -7.17 -22.59 -8.02
CA LEU A 498 -6.65 -21.58 -7.09
C LEU A 498 -6.78 -22.09 -5.66
N SER A 499 -5.70 -22.05 -4.88
CA SER A 499 -5.74 -22.34 -3.44
C SER A 499 -6.03 -21.10 -2.59
N ASN A 500 -6.48 -21.33 -1.35
CA ASN A 500 -6.70 -20.30 -0.33
C ASN A 500 -5.42 -19.55 0.07
N MET A 501 -4.25 -20.11 -0.24
CA MET A 501 -2.94 -19.47 -0.09
C MET A 501 -2.57 -18.57 -1.28
N GLY A 502 -3.40 -18.54 -2.32
CA GLY A 502 -3.18 -17.72 -3.52
C GLY A 502 -2.27 -18.37 -4.56
N LYS A 503 -1.98 -19.68 -4.45
CA LYS A 503 -1.24 -20.44 -5.46
C LYS A 503 -2.19 -20.91 -6.55
N VAL A 504 -1.73 -20.88 -7.80
CA VAL A 504 -2.46 -21.40 -8.96
C VAL A 504 -1.75 -22.65 -9.45
N TYR A 505 -2.50 -23.74 -9.56
CA TYR A 505 -2.07 -25.01 -10.12
C TYR A 505 -2.81 -25.25 -11.43
N GLY A 506 -2.18 -25.92 -12.38
CA GLY A 506 -2.86 -26.33 -13.60
C GLY A 506 -2.00 -27.13 -14.54
N ARG A 507 -2.66 -27.76 -15.50
CA ARG A 507 -2.04 -28.38 -16.67
C ARG A 507 -2.55 -27.71 -17.94
N PHE A 508 -1.69 -27.66 -18.93
CA PHE A 508 -1.94 -27.06 -20.24
C PHE A 508 -1.78 -28.11 -21.32
N TYR A 509 -2.61 -28.02 -22.34
CA TYR A 509 -2.38 -28.65 -23.63
C TYR A 509 -1.24 -27.91 -24.34
N GLN A 510 -0.21 -28.63 -24.77
CA GLN A 510 0.85 -28.03 -25.58
C GLN A 510 0.37 -28.05 -27.04
N LEU A 511 -0.34 -26.99 -27.47
CA LEU A 511 -0.57 -26.75 -28.89
C LEU A 511 0.76 -26.32 -29.52
N PHE A 512 1.31 -27.15 -30.40
CA PHE A 512 2.47 -26.81 -31.25
C PHE A 512 2.14 -25.66 -32.21
#